data_AF-A0A7X4A5Z4-F1
#
_entry.id   AF-A0A7X4A5Z4-F1
#
_cell.length_a   1.000
_cell.length_b   1.000
_cell.length_c   1.000
_cell.angle_alpha   90.00
_cell.angle_beta   90.00
_cell.angle_gamma   90.00
#
_symmetry.space_group_name_H-M   'P 1'
#
loop_
_entity.id
_entity.type
_entity.pdbx_description
1 polymer ?
#
loop_
_entity_poly.entity_id
_entity_poly.type
_entity_poly.pdbx_seq_one_letter_code
_entity_poly.pdbx_strand_id
1 'polypeptide(L)'
;MSMPEGRIPVTHAGSLPRPHDLLNMMKARLTGEGNLPDEAAYRACVAEAVADIVDRQAECGIDIVSDGEMSKAGFFAYAEQRLSGLEPRPDAKYEIYTAEREAFPEYYEAYMARAMLGGNVAKVVPLYCVGPLEYAGTEELECDLANLRAALDATDCAGAFVPATAPSGIGWNEYYRSEEEFL
;
A
#
# COMPACT_ATOMS: atom_id res chain seq x y z
N MET A 1 -6.19 23.90 -9.80
CA MET A 1 -5.99 22.69 -10.60
C MET A 1 -6.70 22.84 -11.94
N SER A 2 -5.95 22.89 -13.04
CA SER A 2 -6.48 22.87 -14.41
C SER A 2 -5.66 21.88 -15.23
N MET A 3 -6.32 21.11 -16.09
CA MET A 3 -5.64 20.14 -16.95
C MET A 3 -4.71 20.84 -17.96
N PRO A 4 -3.53 20.26 -18.25
CA PRO A 4 -2.63 20.83 -19.24
C PRO A 4 -3.26 20.79 -20.64
N GLU A 5 -3.19 21.91 -21.36
CA GLU A 5 -3.65 22.01 -22.75
C GLU A 5 -2.51 21.71 -23.73
N GLY A 6 -2.83 21.11 -24.87
CA GLY A 6 -1.87 20.87 -25.96
C GLY A 6 -0.85 19.76 -25.71
N ARG A 7 -0.96 19.00 -24.61
CA ARG A 7 -0.18 17.76 -24.36
C ARG A 7 -0.97 16.70 -23.60
N ILE A 8 -0.47 15.46 -23.62
CA ILE A 8 -1.04 14.34 -22.85
C ILE A 8 -0.68 14.55 -21.36
N PRO A 9 -1.66 14.51 -20.43
CA PRO A 9 -1.41 14.53 -19.00
C PRO A 9 -0.61 13.30 -18.55
N VAL A 10 0.35 13.50 -17.64
CA VAL A 10 1.26 12.48 -17.16
C VAL A 10 0.94 12.11 -15.71
N THR A 11 0.96 10.81 -15.44
CA THR A 11 0.78 10.23 -14.10
C THR A 11 1.58 8.92 -13.99
N HIS A 12 1.47 8.23 -12.86
CA HIS A 12 2.16 6.96 -12.57
C HIS A 12 1.25 6.00 -11.80
N ALA A 13 1.77 4.83 -11.39
CA ALA A 13 0.99 3.77 -10.76
C ALA A 13 0.69 3.98 -9.26
N GLY A 14 1.22 5.03 -8.62
CA GLY A 14 0.98 5.34 -7.21
C GLY A 14 2.18 5.14 -6.29
N SER A 15 2.63 3.91 -6.05
CA SER A 15 3.67 3.65 -5.04
C SER A 15 5.01 4.32 -5.38
N LEU A 16 5.63 4.98 -4.39
CA LEU A 16 6.93 5.64 -4.51
C LEU A 16 7.85 5.28 -3.31
N PRO A 17 9.18 5.47 -3.42
CA PRO A 17 10.12 5.12 -2.35
C PRO A 17 9.82 5.89 -1.06
N ARG A 18 9.58 5.16 0.03
CA ARG A 18 9.34 5.74 1.36
C ARG A 18 10.66 6.16 2.02
N PRO A 19 10.69 7.25 2.80
CA PRO A 19 11.85 7.62 3.61
C PRO A 19 12.25 6.50 4.58
N HIS A 20 13.56 6.36 4.86
CA HIS A 20 14.08 5.33 5.75
C HIS A 20 13.47 5.37 7.15
N ASP A 21 13.26 6.57 7.71
CA ASP A 21 12.69 6.72 9.04
C ASP A 21 11.24 6.21 9.09
N LEU A 22 10.46 6.50 8.05
CA LEU A 22 9.09 5.99 7.92
C LEU A 22 9.08 4.46 7.78
N LEU A 23 9.99 3.89 6.97
CA LEU A 23 10.13 2.43 6.85
C LEU A 23 10.47 1.77 8.19
N ASN A 24 11.35 2.37 8.98
CA ASN A 24 11.71 1.88 10.31
C ASN A 24 10.51 1.90 11.27
N MET A 25 9.74 3.00 11.28
CA MET A 25 8.53 3.12 12.10
C MET A 25 7.46 2.11 11.68
N MET A 26 7.22 1.94 10.38
CA MET A 26 6.28 0.95 9.85
C MET A 26 6.67 -0.47 10.25
N LYS A 27 7.96 -0.81 10.13
CA LYS A 27 8.47 -2.12 10.54
C LYS A 27 8.21 -2.37 12.03
N ALA A 28 8.55 -1.41 12.89
CA ALA A 28 8.31 -1.54 14.32
C ALA A 28 6.82 -1.74 14.65
N ARG A 29 5.93 -0.96 14.01
CA ARG A 29 4.47 -1.11 14.20
C ARG A 29 3.95 -2.48 13.76
N LEU A 30 4.46 -3.02 12.65
CA LEU A 30 4.00 -4.30 12.10
C LEU A 30 4.54 -5.52 12.85
N THR A 31 5.80 -5.48 13.29
CA THR A 31 6.43 -6.64 13.95
C THR A 31 6.31 -6.61 15.46
N GLY A 32 6.02 -5.45 16.05
CA GLY A 32 6.13 -5.24 17.50
C GLY A 32 7.57 -5.23 18.02
N GLU A 33 8.57 -5.25 17.12
CA GLU A 33 9.98 -5.30 17.48
C GLU A 33 10.63 -3.91 17.40
N GLY A 34 11.61 -3.65 18.27
CA GLY A 34 12.35 -2.39 18.29
C GLY A 34 11.62 -1.27 19.05
N ASN A 35 11.94 -0.03 18.71
CA ASN A 35 11.34 1.14 19.34
C ASN A 35 10.03 1.48 18.64
N LEU A 36 8.90 1.10 19.27
CA LEU A 36 7.58 1.46 18.80
C LEU A 36 7.44 3.00 18.79
N PRO A 37 7.09 3.61 17.65
CA PRO A 37 6.85 5.04 17.58
C PRO A 37 5.58 5.40 18.37
N ASP A 38 5.59 6.59 18.96
CA ASP A 38 4.33 7.22 19.37
C ASP A 38 3.45 7.44 18.13
N GLU A 39 2.14 7.26 18.28
CA GLU A 39 1.19 7.33 17.16
C GLU A 39 1.17 8.74 16.52
N ALA A 40 1.31 9.81 17.31
CA ALA A 40 1.39 11.16 16.76
C ALA A 40 2.69 11.38 16.00
N ALA A 41 3.81 10.83 16.48
CA ALA A 41 5.08 10.88 15.77
C ALA A 41 5.03 10.11 14.43
N TYR A 42 4.39 8.94 14.41
CA TYR A 42 4.18 8.19 13.17
C TYR A 42 3.31 8.96 12.17
N ARG A 43 2.16 9.49 12.61
CA ARG A 43 1.26 10.26 11.75
C ARG A 43 1.92 11.53 11.20
N ALA A 44 2.74 12.21 12.00
CA ALA A 44 3.51 13.37 11.54
C ALA A 44 4.55 12.98 10.47
N CYS A 45 5.26 11.87 10.67
CA CYS A 45 6.23 11.37 9.69
C CYS A 45 5.57 10.97 8.36
N VAL A 46 4.37 10.36 8.41
CA VAL A 46 3.57 10.07 7.21
C VAL A 46 3.18 11.36 6.49
N ALA A 47 2.65 12.35 7.22
CA ALA A 47 2.22 13.62 6.63
C ALA A 47 3.39 14.37 5.95
N GLU A 48 4.56 14.39 6.59
CA GLU A 48 5.77 14.97 6.02
C GLU A 48 6.21 14.24 4.75
N ALA A 49 6.20 12.90 4.76
CA ALA A 49 6.55 12.10 3.59
C ALA A 49 5.57 12.30 2.41
N VAL A 50 4.28 12.46 2.69
CA VAL A 50 3.26 12.79 1.67
C VAL A 50 3.53 14.17 1.07
N ALA A 51 3.83 15.17 1.91
CA ALA A 51 4.13 16.51 1.44
C ALA A 51 5.38 16.54 0.53
N ASP A 52 6.49 15.94 0.98
CA ASP A 52 7.75 15.88 0.18
C ASP A 52 7.54 15.14 -1.14
N ILE A 53 6.82 14.01 -1.15
CA ILE A 53 6.65 13.26 -2.40
C ILE A 53 5.69 13.94 -3.38
N VAL A 54 4.65 14.62 -2.91
CA VAL A 54 3.73 15.38 -3.77
C VAL A 54 4.46 16.55 -4.42
N ASP A 55 5.27 17.27 -3.65
CA ASP A 55 6.09 18.39 -4.15
C ASP A 55 7.06 17.91 -5.25
N ARG A 56 7.84 16.86 -4.97
CA ARG A 56 8.77 16.27 -5.95
C ARG A 56 8.09 15.78 -7.23
N GLN A 57 6.89 15.21 -7.13
CA GLN A 57 6.13 14.79 -8.30
C GLN A 57 5.81 15.99 -9.21
N ALA A 58 5.35 17.09 -8.61
CA ALA A 58 5.05 18.32 -9.36
C ALA A 58 6.32 18.96 -9.95
N GLU A 59 7.42 19.02 -9.19
CA GLU A 59 8.73 19.45 -9.70
C GLU A 59 9.20 18.60 -10.90
N CYS A 60 8.89 17.30 -10.91
CA CYS A 60 9.19 16.41 -12.03
C CYS A 60 8.22 16.53 -13.22
N GLY A 61 7.19 17.39 -13.13
CA GLY A 61 6.21 17.59 -14.19
C GLY A 61 5.10 16.53 -14.24
N ILE A 62 4.84 15.81 -13.14
CA ILE A 62 3.68 14.93 -13.02
C ILE A 62 2.42 15.79 -12.85
N ASP A 63 1.46 15.62 -13.76
CA ASP A 63 0.23 16.42 -13.77
C ASP A 63 -0.78 15.95 -12.73
N ILE A 64 -0.93 14.63 -12.62
CA ILE A 64 -1.86 13.98 -11.69
C ILE A 64 -1.02 13.18 -10.69
N VAL A 65 -0.84 13.74 -9.51
CA VAL A 65 0.04 13.22 -8.45
C VAL A 65 -0.67 12.19 -7.57
N SER A 66 0.07 11.43 -6.79
CA SER A 66 -0.47 10.58 -5.73
C SER A 66 0.15 10.87 -4.38
N ASP A 67 -0.42 10.29 -3.32
CA ASP A 67 0.15 10.27 -1.97
C ASP A 67 1.44 9.42 -1.87
N GLY A 68 1.92 8.85 -2.98
CA GLY A 68 3.07 7.95 -3.01
C GLY A 68 2.86 6.63 -2.26
N GLU A 69 1.62 6.35 -1.82
CA GLU A 69 1.28 5.30 -0.85
C GLU A 69 2.09 5.37 0.46
N MET A 70 2.46 6.57 0.90
CA MET A 70 3.38 6.75 2.03
C MET A 70 2.88 6.11 3.33
N SER A 71 1.56 5.95 3.54
CA SER A 71 0.99 5.30 4.73
C SER A 71 0.90 3.77 4.65
N LYS A 72 1.10 3.17 3.46
CA LYS A 72 0.84 1.75 3.22
C LYS A 72 2.12 0.93 3.26
N ALA A 73 2.25 0.00 4.20
CA ALA A 73 3.45 -0.85 4.26
C ALA A 73 3.46 -1.99 3.22
N GLY A 74 2.30 -2.30 2.63
CA GLY A 74 2.11 -3.34 1.62
C GLY A 74 0.64 -3.71 1.47
N PHE A 75 0.30 -4.45 0.41
CA PHE A 75 -1.09 -4.76 0.05
C PHE A 75 -1.83 -5.61 1.10
N PHE A 76 -1.18 -6.62 1.69
CA PHE A 76 -1.78 -7.44 2.75
C PHE A 76 -2.04 -6.63 4.01
N ALA A 77 -1.04 -5.88 4.48
CA ALA A 77 -1.20 -5.01 5.66
C ALA A 77 -2.28 -3.95 5.43
N TYR A 78 -2.38 -3.39 4.21
CA TYR A 78 -3.46 -2.46 3.87
C TYR A 78 -4.84 -3.14 3.95
N ALA A 79 -5.01 -4.34 3.39
CA ALA A 79 -6.28 -5.06 3.48
C ALA A 79 -6.66 -5.40 4.92
N GLU A 80 -5.72 -5.91 5.72
CA GLU A 80 -5.91 -6.20 7.15
C GLU A 80 -6.34 -4.95 7.95
N GLN A 81 -5.75 -3.79 7.64
CA GLN A 81 -6.08 -2.52 8.32
C GLN A 81 -7.43 -1.95 7.89
N ARG A 82 -7.96 -2.32 6.73
CA ARG A 82 -9.13 -1.67 6.13
C ARG A 82 -10.38 -2.55 6.07
N LEU A 83 -10.23 -3.86 6.24
CA LEU A 83 -11.31 -4.82 6.12
C LEU A 83 -11.44 -5.66 7.39
N SER A 84 -12.67 -5.76 7.91
CA SER A 84 -13.01 -6.77 8.91
C SER A 84 -13.16 -8.15 8.24
N GLY A 85 -13.22 -9.20 9.06
CA GLY A 85 -13.44 -10.57 8.57
C GLY A 85 -12.20 -11.27 8.01
N LEU A 86 -11.07 -10.56 7.87
CA LEU A 86 -9.76 -11.13 7.53
C LEU A 86 -8.98 -11.50 8.79
N GLU A 87 -8.38 -12.68 8.78
CA GLU A 87 -7.48 -13.15 9.83
C GLU A 87 -6.13 -13.62 9.25
N PRO A 88 -5.00 -13.30 9.91
CA PRO A 88 -3.69 -13.80 9.50
C PRO A 88 -3.54 -15.30 9.74
N ARG A 89 -2.86 -15.97 8.80
CA ARG A 89 -2.44 -17.38 8.90
C ARG A 89 -0.91 -17.47 8.79
N PRO A 90 -0.15 -17.30 9.90
CA PRO A 90 1.31 -17.28 9.87
C PRO A 90 1.95 -18.61 9.41
N ASP A 91 1.22 -19.72 9.60
CA ASP A 91 1.65 -21.07 9.22
C ASP A 91 1.21 -21.46 7.80
N ALA A 92 0.34 -20.67 7.15
CA ALA A 92 -0.07 -20.93 5.78
C ALA A 92 1.08 -20.65 4.82
N LYS A 93 1.22 -21.50 3.80
CA LYS A 93 2.19 -21.27 2.73
C LYS A 93 1.64 -20.26 1.75
N TYR A 94 2.45 -19.27 1.41
CA TYR A 94 2.17 -18.33 0.34
C TYR A 94 2.55 -18.97 -1.01
N GLU A 95 1.69 -19.86 -1.51
CA GLU A 95 1.90 -20.57 -2.78
C GLU A 95 1.32 -19.77 -3.95
N ILE A 96 2.13 -18.84 -4.47
CA ILE A 96 1.82 -18.12 -5.71
C ILE A 96 2.77 -18.51 -6.84
N TYR A 97 2.25 -18.40 -8.07
CA TYR A 97 2.96 -18.69 -9.31
C TYR A 97 3.52 -20.11 -9.41
N THR A 98 2.81 -21.12 -8.89
CA THR A 98 3.33 -22.50 -8.85
C THR A 98 3.72 -23.01 -10.24
N ALA A 99 2.86 -22.83 -11.24
CA ALA A 99 3.14 -23.27 -12.60
C ALA A 99 4.33 -22.54 -13.23
N GLU A 100 4.46 -21.24 -12.99
CA GLU A 100 5.55 -20.43 -13.52
C GLU A 100 6.87 -20.67 -12.81
N ARG A 101 6.84 -20.98 -11.51
CA ARG A 101 8.00 -21.41 -10.72
C ARG A 101 8.53 -22.76 -11.19
N GLU A 102 7.64 -23.69 -11.57
CA GLU A 102 8.03 -24.96 -12.18
C GLU A 102 8.60 -24.76 -13.59
N ALA A 103 8.03 -23.85 -14.37
CA ALA A 103 8.47 -23.57 -15.74
C ALA A 103 9.77 -22.75 -15.81
N PHE A 104 10.03 -21.86 -14.85
CA PHE A 104 11.16 -20.91 -14.85
C PHE A 104 11.79 -20.77 -13.45
N PRO A 105 12.38 -21.83 -12.89
CA PRO A 105 12.80 -21.88 -11.50
C PRO A 105 13.85 -20.83 -11.14
N GLU A 106 14.88 -20.61 -11.96
CA GLU A 106 15.95 -19.66 -11.65
C GLU A 106 15.45 -18.20 -11.66
N TYR A 107 14.56 -17.88 -12.59
CA TYR A 107 13.95 -16.54 -12.66
C TYR A 107 13.11 -16.28 -11.41
N TYR A 108 12.22 -17.23 -11.05
CA TYR A 108 11.35 -17.03 -9.91
C TYR A 108 12.09 -17.10 -8.57
N GLU A 109 13.15 -17.90 -8.44
CA GLU A 109 14.01 -17.85 -7.25
C GLU A 109 14.57 -16.44 -7.04
N ALA A 110 15.15 -15.84 -8.08
CA ALA A 110 15.70 -14.48 -8.01
C ALA A 110 14.60 -13.42 -7.80
N TYR A 111 13.47 -13.54 -8.49
CA TYR A 111 12.34 -12.61 -8.39
C TYR A 111 11.72 -12.63 -6.99
N MET A 112 11.49 -13.81 -6.42
CA MET A 112 10.95 -13.99 -5.07
C MET A 112 11.89 -13.38 -4.03
N ALA A 113 13.19 -13.70 -4.12
CA ALA A 113 14.18 -13.23 -3.15
C ALA A 113 14.39 -11.71 -3.18
N ARG A 114 14.30 -11.07 -4.35
CA ARG A 114 14.67 -9.65 -4.51
C ARG A 114 13.48 -8.71 -4.67
N ALA A 115 12.56 -9.04 -5.56
CA ALA A 115 11.48 -8.13 -5.95
C ALA A 115 10.22 -8.37 -5.10
N MET A 116 9.75 -9.63 -5.01
CA MET A 116 8.46 -9.92 -4.38
C MET A 116 8.53 -9.91 -2.85
N LEU A 117 9.54 -10.54 -2.25
CA LEU A 117 9.70 -10.63 -0.80
C LEU A 117 10.81 -9.74 -0.23
N GLY A 118 11.85 -9.48 -1.03
CA GLY A 118 13.05 -8.75 -0.59
C GLY A 118 12.83 -7.27 -0.24
N GLY A 119 11.79 -6.64 -0.77
CA GLY A 119 11.46 -5.23 -0.54
C GLY A 119 10.41 -4.98 0.54
N ASN A 120 9.85 -6.01 1.16
CA ASN A 120 8.74 -5.84 2.11
C ASN A 120 9.23 -5.29 3.46
N VAL A 121 8.47 -4.35 4.00
CA VAL A 121 8.74 -3.73 5.31
C VAL A 121 8.73 -4.78 6.44
N ALA A 122 7.84 -5.76 6.33
CA ALA A 122 7.72 -6.90 7.23
C ALA A 122 7.41 -8.18 6.42
N LYS A 123 7.51 -9.34 7.08
CA LYS A 123 7.14 -10.62 6.48
C LYS A 123 5.66 -10.59 6.07
N VAL A 124 5.37 -10.95 4.82
CA VAL A 124 3.99 -11.11 4.35
C VAL A 124 3.36 -12.31 5.05
N VAL A 125 2.22 -12.09 5.67
CA VAL A 125 1.40 -13.13 6.29
C VAL A 125 0.13 -13.31 5.44
N PRO A 126 -0.16 -14.53 4.95
CA PRO A 126 -1.41 -14.81 4.27
C PRO A 126 -2.63 -14.40 5.11
N LEU A 127 -3.61 -13.76 4.49
CA LEU A 127 -4.88 -13.39 5.13
C LEU A 127 -5.99 -14.33 4.65
N TYR A 128 -6.88 -14.72 5.54
CA TYR A 128 -8.02 -15.58 5.20
C TYR A 128 -9.31 -14.91 5.65
N CYS A 129 -10.30 -14.88 4.77
CA CYS A 129 -11.64 -14.40 5.05
C CYS A 129 -12.41 -15.48 5.81
N VAL A 130 -12.62 -15.24 7.10
CA VAL A 130 -13.27 -16.17 8.03
C VAL A 130 -14.66 -15.70 8.48
N GLY A 131 -15.04 -14.50 8.06
CA GLY A 131 -16.29 -13.84 8.42
C GLY A 131 -16.75 -12.88 7.34
N PRO A 132 -17.86 -12.15 7.57
CA PRO A 132 -18.31 -11.13 6.63
C PRO A 132 -17.23 -10.05 6.46
N LEU A 133 -16.96 -9.68 5.21
CA LEU A 133 -16.09 -8.56 4.86
C LEU A 133 -16.87 -7.26 4.97
N GLU A 134 -16.41 -6.36 5.82
CA GLU A 134 -16.92 -4.98 5.89
C GLU A 134 -15.74 -4.01 5.91
N TYR A 135 -15.94 -2.81 5.35
CA TYR A 135 -14.93 -1.76 5.42
C TYR A 135 -14.84 -1.20 6.84
N ALA A 136 -13.66 -1.31 7.45
CA ALA A 136 -13.35 -0.86 8.80
C ALA A 136 -12.32 0.28 8.83
N GLY A 137 -11.85 0.73 7.66
CA GLY A 137 -10.70 1.63 7.53
C GLY A 137 -11.02 3.12 7.33
N THR A 138 -12.18 3.59 7.78
CA THR A 138 -12.65 4.96 7.51
C THR A 138 -11.73 6.01 8.12
N GLU A 139 -11.25 5.80 9.34
CA GLU A 139 -10.36 6.76 10.00
C GLU A 139 -9.02 6.87 9.25
N GLU A 140 -8.46 5.74 8.83
CA GLU A 140 -7.21 5.68 8.08
C GLU A 140 -7.36 6.33 6.71
N LEU A 141 -8.49 6.12 6.03
CA LEU A 141 -8.78 6.77 4.75
C LEU A 141 -8.93 8.29 4.91
N GLU A 142 -9.63 8.74 5.94
CA GLU A 142 -9.77 10.17 6.22
C GLU A 142 -8.40 10.81 6.50
N CYS A 143 -7.51 10.11 7.21
CA CYS A 143 -6.13 10.54 7.45
C CYS A 143 -5.34 10.64 6.13
N ASP A 144 -5.38 9.62 5.27
CA ASP A 144 -4.71 9.64 3.97
C ASP A 144 -5.20 10.81 3.10
N LEU A 145 -6.52 11.01 3.04
CA LEU A 145 -7.13 12.10 2.28
C LEU A 145 -6.79 13.48 2.86
N ALA A 146 -6.72 13.61 4.19
CA ALA A 146 -6.33 14.86 4.84
C ALA A 146 -4.87 15.21 4.53
N ASN A 147 -3.95 14.24 4.61
CA ASN A 147 -2.54 14.44 4.29
C ASN A 147 -2.35 14.85 2.83
N LEU A 148 -3.01 14.14 1.90
CA LEU A 148 -2.93 14.47 0.48
C LEU A 148 -3.51 15.86 0.20
N ARG A 149 -4.68 16.20 0.76
CA ARG A 149 -5.27 17.54 0.59
C ARG A 149 -4.34 18.65 1.09
N ALA A 150 -3.76 18.48 2.28
CA ALA A 150 -2.84 19.45 2.84
C ALA A 150 -1.59 19.64 1.96
N ALA A 151 -1.06 18.57 1.37
CA ALA A 151 0.04 18.66 0.42
C ALA A 151 -0.36 19.40 -0.87
N LEU A 152 -1.55 19.12 -1.41
CA LEU A 152 -2.05 19.73 -2.64
C LEU A 152 -2.31 21.24 -2.51
N ASP A 153 -2.63 21.74 -1.30
CA ASP A 153 -2.80 23.18 -1.06
C ASP A 153 -1.48 23.96 -1.27
N ALA A 154 -0.33 23.28 -1.21
CA ALA A 154 1.00 23.86 -1.38
C ALA A 154 1.63 23.59 -2.76
N THR A 155 0.94 22.85 -3.64
CA THR A 155 1.54 22.33 -4.89
C THR A 155 0.69 22.68 -6.11
N ASP A 156 1.33 23.14 -7.18
CA ASP A 156 0.66 23.36 -8.46
C ASP A 156 0.63 22.06 -9.29
N CYS A 157 -0.53 21.40 -9.32
CA CYS A 157 -0.77 20.23 -10.16
C CYS A 157 -2.18 20.25 -10.77
N ALA A 158 -2.41 19.39 -11.76
CA ALA A 158 -3.68 19.30 -12.46
C ALA A 158 -4.71 18.42 -11.74
N GLY A 159 -4.26 17.49 -10.89
CA GLY A 159 -5.13 16.63 -10.10
C GLY A 159 -4.35 15.69 -9.18
N ALA A 160 -5.07 14.85 -8.44
CA ALA A 160 -4.47 13.84 -7.60
C ALA A 160 -5.34 12.58 -7.45
N PHE A 161 -4.72 11.48 -7.02
CA PHE A 161 -5.40 10.23 -6.70
C PHE A 161 -4.77 9.52 -5.50
N VAL A 162 -5.56 8.69 -4.82
CA VAL A 162 -5.07 7.75 -3.81
C VAL A 162 -5.29 6.35 -4.36
N PRO A 163 -4.23 5.54 -4.55
CA PRO A 163 -4.41 4.16 -4.98
C PRO A 163 -5.17 3.37 -3.92
N ALA A 164 -6.08 2.50 -4.33
CA ALA A 164 -6.71 1.52 -3.46
C ALA A 164 -6.33 0.13 -3.96
N THR A 165 -6.10 -0.78 -3.02
CA THR A 165 -5.81 -2.15 -3.38
C THR A 165 -7.07 -2.85 -3.87
N ALA A 166 -6.97 -3.58 -4.98
CA ALA A 166 -8.08 -4.32 -5.56
C ALA A 166 -8.57 -5.42 -4.59
N PRO A 167 -9.87 -5.78 -4.63
CA PRO A 167 -10.40 -6.86 -3.80
C PRO A 167 -9.85 -8.24 -4.21
N SER A 168 -9.43 -8.41 -5.47
CA SER A 168 -8.86 -9.65 -5.96
C SER A 168 -7.36 -9.76 -5.72
N GLY A 169 -6.89 -11.00 -5.52
CA GLY A 169 -5.47 -11.31 -5.30
C GLY A 169 -4.99 -11.06 -3.87
N ILE A 170 -5.89 -10.74 -2.94
CA ILE A 170 -5.56 -10.56 -1.53
C ILE A 170 -6.45 -11.41 -0.66
N GLY A 171 -5.78 -12.30 0.06
CA GLY A 171 -6.40 -13.24 0.96
C GLY A 171 -7.12 -14.39 0.25
N TRP A 172 -7.56 -15.35 1.06
CA TRP A 172 -8.23 -16.56 0.62
C TRP A 172 -9.58 -16.70 1.32
N ASN A 173 -10.53 -17.37 0.68
CA ASN A 173 -11.87 -17.52 1.21
C ASN A 173 -12.06 -18.81 2.05
N GLU A 174 -12.47 -18.67 3.32
CA GLU A 174 -12.92 -19.76 4.20
C GLU A 174 -14.38 -19.59 4.66
N TYR A 175 -15.04 -18.48 4.27
CA TYR A 175 -16.36 -18.09 4.79
C TYR A 175 -17.48 -18.16 3.75
N TYR A 176 -17.27 -17.52 2.59
CA TYR A 176 -18.27 -17.45 1.53
C TYR A 176 -18.33 -18.76 0.73
N ARG A 177 -19.46 -19.03 0.06
CA ARG A 177 -19.69 -20.32 -0.62
C ARG A 177 -18.91 -20.45 -1.93
N SER A 178 -18.55 -19.33 -2.53
CA SER A 178 -17.84 -19.25 -3.80
C SER A 178 -16.88 -18.08 -3.80
N GLU A 179 -15.90 -18.11 -4.71
CA GLU A 179 -15.03 -16.96 -4.98
C GLU A 179 -15.83 -15.73 -5.44
N GLU A 180 -16.93 -15.93 -6.17
CA GLU A 180 -17.81 -14.85 -6.61
C GLU A 180 -18.55 -14.17 -5.44
N GLU A 181 -18.88 -14.90 -4.38
CA GLU A 181 -19.46 -14.29 -3.16
C GLU A 181 -18.41 -13.56 -2.31
N PHE A 182 -17.12 -13.88 -2.48
CA PHE A 182 -16.01 -13.28 -1.75
C PHE A 182 -15.49 -11.97 -2.37
N LEU A 183 -15.53 -11.85 -3.70
CA LEU A 183 -14.99 -10.73 -4.50
C LEU A 183 -16.03 -9.64 -4.82
#